data_AF-A0A952XJV7-F1
#
_entry.id   AF-A0A952XJV7-F1
#
_cell.length_a   1.000
_cell.length_b   1.000
_cell.length_c   1.000
_cell.angle_alpha   90.00
_cell.angle_beta   90.00
_cell.angle_gamma   90.00
#
_symmetry.space_group_name_H-M   'P 1'
#
loop_
_entity.id
_entity.type
_entity.pdbx_description
1 polymer ?
#
loop_
_entity_poly.entity_id
_entity_poly.type
_entity_poly.pdbx_seq_one_letter_code
_entity_poly.pdbx_strand_id
1 'polypeptide(L)'
;PDRAPEAARLLWRTADRIWRALGDKSTDENFYSKRAILSGVLAGTYARWFADESADSEATWAFLDARIENVMQFEKLKAQMKPLSAAAETAVGIAARFRYAGR
;
A
#
# COMPACT_ATOMS: atom_id res chain seq x y z
N PRO A 1 13.40 13.43 -17.82
CA PRO A 1 12.36 12.39 -18.10
C PRO A 1 12.96 10.99 -18.31
N ASP A 2 14.13 10.94 -18.96
CA ASP A 2 14.73 9.74 -19.55
C ASP A 2 15.17 8.68 -18.52
N ARG A 3 15.37 9.08 -17.25
CA ARG A 3 15.77 8.20 -16.15
C ARG A 3 14.63 7.74 -15.25
N ALA A 4 13.38 8.11 -15.54
CA ALA A 4 12.24 7.70 -14.73
C ALA A 4 12.11 6.17 -14.57
N PRO A 5 12.34 5.33 -15.60
CA PRO A 5 12.31 3.87 -15.45
C PRO A 5 13.42 3.35 -14.53
N GLU A 6 14.60 3.97 -14.56
CA GLU A 6 15.71 3.60 -13.68
C GLU A 6 15.41 3.97 -12.22
N ALA A 7 14.89 5.18 -11.99
CA ALA A 7 14.45 5.61 -10.66
C ALA A 7 13.40 4.66 -10.06
N ALA A 8 12.41 4.24 -10.85
CA ALA A 8 11.40 3.28 -10.41
C ALA A 8 12.02 1.91 -10.04
N ARG A 9 12.99 1.42 -10.82
CA ARG A 9 13.72 0.18 -10.49
C ARG A 9 14.52 0.31 -9.20
N LEU A 10 15.17 1.44 -8.98
CA LEU A 10 15.93 1.69 -7.75
C LEU A 10 15.03 1.75 -6.53
N LEU A 11 13.91 2.49 -6.60
CA LEU A 11 12.90 2.55 -5.55
C LEU A 11 12.37 1.16 -5.19
N TRP A 12 12.02 0.36 -6.21
CA TRP A 12 11.57 -1.01 -6.01
C TRP A 12 12.61 -1.87 -5.29
N ARG A 13 13.87 -1.82 -5.72
CA ARG A 13 14.97 -2.57 -5.10
C ARG A 13 15.23 -2.12 -3.66
N THR A 14 15.13 -0.82 -3.38
CA THR A 14 15.26 -0.28 -2.03
C THR A 14 14.13 -0.78 -1.14
N ALA A 15 12.88 -0.70 -1.60
CA ALA A 15 11.73 -1.22 -0.87
C ALA A 15 11.84 -2.74 -0.61
N ASP A 16 12.27 -3.53 -1.60
CA ASP A 16 12.51 -4.96 -1.44
C ASP A 16 13.58 -5.25 -0.38
N ARG A 17 14.70 -4.50 -0.38
CA ARG A 17 15.76 -4.66 0.62
C ARG A 17 15.28 -4.32 2.03
N ILE A 18 14.50 -3.25 2.20
CA ILE A 18 13.94 -2.87 3.49
C ILE A 18 13.03 -3.99 4.01
N TRP A 19 12.08 -4.47 3.20
CA TRP A 19 11.18 -5.54 3.61
C TRP A 19 11.90 -6.85 3.94
N ARG A 20 12.92 -7.22 3.14
CA ARG A 20 13.76 -8.39 3.44
C ARG A 20 14.54 -8.22 4.74
N ALA A 21 15.08 -7.04 5.01
CA ALA A 21 15.77 -6.73 6.26
C ALA A 21 14.81 -6.81 7.47
N LEU A 22 13.53 -6.48 7.28
CA LEU A 22 12.47 -6.65 8.25
C LEU A 22 11.91 -8.09 8.34
N GLY A 23 12.49 -9.05 7.61
CA GLY A 23 12.12 -10.46 7.67
C GLY A 23 10.89 -10.86 6.84
N ASP A 24 10.44 -10.02 5.90
CA ASP A 24 9.33 -10.34 5.00
C ASP A 24 9.66 -11.57 4.13
N LYS A 25 8.78 -12.59 4.19
CA LYS A 25 8.87 -13.83 3.39
C LYS A 25 7.71 -13.97 2.40
N SER A 26 6.91 -12.92 2.20
CA SER A 26 5.78 -12.94 1.25
C SER A 26 6.27 -13.30 -0.16
N THR A 27 5.59 -14.24 -0.82
CA THR A 27 5.82 -14.65 -2.22
C THR A 27 4.54 -14.54 -3.06
N ASP A 28 3.46 -14.09 -2.43
CA ASP A 28 2.10 -13.95 -2.93
C ASP A 28 1.79 -12.49 -3.30
N GLU A 29 0.51 -12.13 -3.45
CA GLU A 29 0.06 -10.75 -3.72
C GLU A 29 0.60 -9.71 -2.72
N ASN A 30 0.88 -10.13 -1.48
CA ASN A 30 1.49 -9.26 -0.47
C ASN A 30 2.92 -8.85 -0.83
N PHE A 31 3.65 -9.67 -1.60
CA PHE A 31 4.99 -9.35 -2.07
C PHE A 31 4.98 -8.05 -2.88
N TYR A 32 4.09 -7.98 -3.88
CA TYR A 32 3.98 -6.84 -4.77
C TYR A 32 3.36 -5.63 -4.07
N SER A 33 2.27 -5.83 -3.33
CA SER A 33 1.53 -4.75 -2.67
C SER A 33 2.40 -3.98 -1.67
N LYS A 34 3.11 -4.69 -0.78
CA LYS A 34 3.98 -4.07 0.23
C LYS A 34 5.12 -3.24 -0.39
N ARG A 35 5.72 -3.74 -1.48
CA ARG A 35 6.84 -3.08 -2.18
C ARG A 35 6.36 -1.88 -2.98
N ALA A 36 5.21 -1.99 -3.65
CA ALA A 36 4.61 -0.89 -4.37
C ALA A 36 4.27 0.27 -3.43
N ILE A 37 3.59 -0.02 -2.31
CA ILE A 37 3.23 0.98 -1.30
C ILE A 37 4.48 1.66 -0.74
N LEU A 38 5.47 0.90 -0.28
CA LEU A 38 6.70 1.46 0.28
C LEU A 38 7.50 2.27 -0.76
N SER A 39 7.53 1.83 -2.02
CA SER A 39 8.16 2.59 -3.11
C SER A 39 7.47 3.95 -3.31
N GLY A 40 6.14 4.01 -3.20
CA GLY A 40 5.38 5.26 -3.25
C GLY A 40 5.69 6.20 -2.08
N VAL A 41 5.79 5.66 -0.86
CA VAL A 41 6.20 6.42 0.34
C VAL A 41 7.60 7.00 0.15
N LEU A 42 8.57 6.18 -0.29
CA LEU A 42 9.94 6.62 -0.54
C LEU A 42 10.01 7.68 -1.64
N ALA A 43 9.32 7.48 -2.76
CA ALA A 43 9.31 8.44 -3.87
C ALA A 43 8.78 9.81 -3.42
N GLY A 44 7.65 9.83 -2.69
CA GLY A 44 7.09 11.06 -2.16
C GLY A 44 8.00 11.72 -1.12
N THR A 45 8.63 10.92 -0.26
CA THR A 45 9.55 11.43 0.77
C THR A 45 10.80 12.03 0.14
N TYR A 46 11.41 11.39 -0.85
CA TYR A 46 12.56 11.96 -1.58
C TYR A 46 12.18 13.24 -2.33
N ALA A 47 11.01 13.28 -2.99
CA ALA A 47 10.54 14.49 -3.64
C ALA A 47 10.34 15.65 -2.65
N ARG A 48 9.81 15.37 -1.45
CA ARG A 48 9.68 16.38 -0.39
C ARG A 48 11.04 16.85 0.12
N TRP A 49 11.96 15.91 0.32
CA TRP A 49 13.31 16.15 0.83
C TRP A 49 14.13 17.05 -0.09
N PHE A 50 14.02 16.86 -1.41
CA PHE A 50 14.75 17.68 -2.38
C PHE A 50 14.34 19.17 -2.37
N ALA A 51 13.18 19.49 -1.81
CA ALA A 51 12.67 20.86 -1.67
C ALA A 51 12.55 21.28 -0.20
N ASP A 52 13.24 20.59 0.72
CA ASP A 52 13.16 20.89 2.15
C ASP A 52 14.33 21.77 2.61
N GLU A 53 14.01 22.98 3.05
CA GLU A 53 14.94 23.95 3.62
C GLU A 53 14.83 24.07 5.15
N SER A 54 13.99 23.22 5.78
CA SER A 54 13.85 23.20 7.25
C SER A 54 15.11 22.66 7.93
N ALA A 55 15.33 23.09 9.18
CA ALA A 55 16.42 22.57 10.00
C ALA A 55 16.31 21.05 10.15
N ASP A 56 17.42 20.34 9.94
CA ASP A 56 17.52 18.88 10.04
C ASP A 56 16.47 18.09 9.22
N SER A 57 15.90 18.72 8.18
CA SER A 57 14.81 18.14 7.36
C SER A 57 13.54 17.79 8.16
N GLU A 58 13.22 18.52 9.22
CA GLU A 58 12.04 18.30 10.08
C GLU A 58 10.75 18.16 9.26
N ALA A 59 10.55 18.99 8.23
CA ALA A 59 9.35 18.96 7.43
C ALA A 59 9.26 17.68 6.55
N THR A 60 10.39 17.11 6.15
CA THR A 60 10.46 15.80 5.47
C THR A 60 10.12 14.67 6.44
N TRP A 61 10.64 14.70 7.67
CA TRP A 61 10.30 13.71 8.69
C TRP A 61 8.81 13.70 9.01
N ALA A 62 8.22 14.88 9.23
CA ALA A 62 6.77 15.00 9.42
C ALA A 62 5.97 14.48 8.23
N PHE A 63 6.45 14.73 7.00
CA PHE A 63 5.82 14.20 5.80
C PHE A 63 5.89 12.67 5.74
N LEU A 64 7.04 12.08 6.04
CA LEU A 64 7.24 10.63 6.08
C LEU A 64 6.27 9.97 7.08
N ASP A 65 6.20 10.51 8.30
CA ASP A 65 5.29 10.01 9.34
C ASP A 65 3.83 10.06 8.88
N ALA A 66 3.41 11.15 8.24
CA ALA A 66 2.07 11.28 7.67
C ALA A 66 1.81 10.27 6.53
N ARG A 67 2.84 9.86 5.78
CA ARG A 67 2.69 8.82 4.73
C ARG A 67 2.62 7.43 5.32
N ILE A 68 3.36 7.14 6.39
CA ILE A 68 3.25 5.87 7.13
C ILE A 68 1.86 5.76 7.77
N GLU A 69 1.35 6.83 8.40
CA GLU A 69 0.01 6.84 8.99
C GLU A 69 -1.08 6.60 7.93
N ASN A 70 -0.97 7.21 6.75
CA ASN A 70 -1.91 6.95 5.65
C ASN A 70 -1.96 5.47 5.25
N VAL A 71 -0.83 4.77 5.25
CA VAL A 71 -0.79 3.32 4.96
C VAL A 71 -1.54 2.55 6.04
N MET A 72 -1.36 2.91 7.31
CA MET A 72 -2.06 2.27 8.42
C MET A 72 -3.58 2.51 8.35
N GLN A 73 -4.01 3.70 7.95
CA GLN A 73 -5.43 4.00 7.72
C GLN A 73 -6.02 3.18 6.58
N PHE A 74 -5.29 3.05 5.47
CA PHE A 74 -5.71 2.23 4.33
C PHE A 74 -5.90 0.77 4.72
N GLU A 75 -4.97 0.18 5.47
CA GLU A 75 -5.09 -1.19 5.96
C GLU A 75 -6.26 -1.37 6.94
N LYS A 76 -6.52 -0.38 7.81
CA LYS A 76 -7.70 -0.37 8.68
C LYS A 76 -9.00 -0.35 7.87
N LEU A 77 -9.11 0.53 6.87
CA LEU A 77 -10.29 0.61 6.00
C LEU A 77 -10.50 -0.70 5.24
N LYS A 78 -9.44 -1.29 4.68
CA LYS A 78 -9.50 -2.58 3.98
C LYS A 78 -9.98 -3.70 4.90
N ALA A 79 -9.51 -3.73 6.15
CA ALA A 79 -9.96 -4.69 7.15
C ALA A 79 -11.46 -4.51 7.50
N GLN A 80 -11.95 -3.27 7.57
CA GLN A 80 -13.36 -2.96 7.83
C GLN A 80 -14.28 -3.31 6.65
N MET A 81 -13.80 -3.29 5.41
CA MET A 81 -14.59 -3.62 4.22
C MET A 81 -14.74 -5.13 3.96
N LYS A 82 -13.76 -5.95 4.37
CA LYS A 82 -13.84 -7.43 4.24
C LYS A 82 -15.12 -8.07 4.81
N PRO A 83 -15.60 -7.72 6.03
CA PRO A 83 -16.83 -8.31 6.55
C PRO A 83 -18.07 -7.87 5.75
N LEU A 84 -18.07 -6.65 5.22
CA LEU A 84 -19.18 -6.14 4.41
C LEU A 84 -19.29 -6.88 3.06
N SER A 85 -18.16 -7.15 2.40
CA SER A 85 -18.16 -7.91 1.14
C SER A 85 -18.58 -9.36 1.34
N ALA A 86 -18.10 -10.02 2.42
CA ALA A 86 -18.51 -11.39 2.75
C ALA A 86 -20.02 -11.48 3.05
N ALA A 87 -20.57 -10.48 3.76
CA ALA A 87 -22.00 -10.40 4.02
C ALA A 87 -22.81 -10.21 2.73
N ALA A 88 -22.35 -9.34 1.82
CA ALA A 88 -22.98 -9.11 0.53
C ALA A 88 -22.97 -10.35 -0.36
N GLU A 89 -21.84 -11.07 -0.46
CA GLU A 89 -21.73 -12.33 -1.21
C GLU A 89 -22.70 -13.39 -0.68
N THR A 90 -22.82 -13.50 0.65
CA THR A 90 -23.75 -14.44 1.29
C THR A 90 -25.21 -14.08 0.96
N ALA A 91 -25.58 -12.81 1.08
CA ALA A 91 -26.92 -12.32 0.76
C ALA A 91 -27.28 -12.52 -0.72
N VAL A 92 -26.36 -12.22 -1.64
CA VAL A 92 -26.54 -12.47 -3.08
C VAL A 92 -26.68 -13.97 -3.35
N GLY A 93 -25.87 -14.82 -2.71
CA GLY A 93 -25.96 -16.27 -2.82
C GLY A 93 -27.31 -16.82 -2.35
N ILE A 94 -27.85 -16.30 -1.25
CA ILE A 94 -29.18 -16.64 -0.75
C ILE A 94 -30.27 -16.19 -1.74
N ALA A 95 -30.22 -14.94 -2.21
CA ALA A 95 -31.18 -14.41 -3.18
C ALA A 95 -31.15 -15.19 -4.51
N ALA A 96 -29.96 -15.57 -5.00
CA ALA A 96 -29.80 -16.39 -6.18
C ALA A 96 -30.41 -17.78 -5.99
N ARG A 97 -30.20 -18.43 -4.84
CA ARG A 97 -30.84 -19.73 -4.55
C ARG A 97 -32.36 -19.63 -4.57
N PHE A 98 -32.94 -18.58 -3.99
CA PHE A 98 -34.39 -18.35 -4.08
C PHE A 98 -34.86 -18.08 -5.52
N ARG A 99 -34.04 -17.41 -6.35
CA ARG A 99 -34.38 -17.12 -7.75
C ARG A 99 -34.33 -18.35 -8.66
N TYR A 100 -33.50 -19.35 -8.33
CA TYR A 100 -33.28 -20.54 -9.18
C TYR A 100 -33.93 -21.82 -8.64
N ALA A 101 -34.37 -21.87 -7.38
CA ALA A 101 -35.05 -23.04 -6.78
C ALA A 101 -36.52 -23.23 -7.21
N GLY A 102 -37.04 -22.38 -8.11
CA GLY A 102 -38.42 -22.44 -8.62
C GLY A 102 -38.58 -22.97 -10.05
N ARG A 103 -37.60 -23.70 -10.59
CA ARG A 103 -37.72 -24.45 -11.86
C ARG A 103 -37.54 -25.94 -11.64
#